data_AF-A0A5C9ABK3-F1
#
_entry.id   AF-A0A5C9ABK3-F1
#
_cell.length_a   1.000
_cell.length_b   1.000
_cell.length_c   1.000
_cell.angle_alpha   90.00
_cell.angle_beta   90.00
_cell.angle_gamma   90.00
#
_symmetry.space_group_name_H-M   'P 1'
#
loop_
_entity.id
_entity.type
_entity.pdbx_description
1 polymer ?
#
loop_
_entity_poly.entity_id
_entity_poly.type
_entity_poly.pdbx_seq_one_letter_code
_entity_poly.pdbx_strand_id
1 'polypeptide(L)'
;CDLAAFQNSPKQTYQAEKARDRKLCANLEEAIRRSGLQDGMTVSFHHAFRGGDLTVNMVMDVIAKMGFKNLTLASSSLSDCHAPLVEHIRQGVVTRIYTSGLRGPLAEEISRGLLAEPVQIHSHGGRVHLVQSGELNIDVAFLGVPSCDEFGNANGYTGKACCGSLGYAMVDADNAKQVVMLTEELLPYPHNPASIEQDQVDLIVKVDRVGDAAKIGAGATRMTTNPRELLIARSAADVIVNSGYFKEGFSMQTGTGGASLAVTRFLEDKMRSRDIRADFALGGITATMVDLHEKGLIRKLLDVQSFDSHAAQSLARNPNHIEISANQYANWGSKGASVDRLDVVVLSALEIDTQFNVNVLTGSDGVLRGASGGHCDTAIASALS
;
A
#
# COMPACT_ATOMS: atom_id res chain seq x y z
N CYS A 1 -0.60 -28.45 -29.70
CA CYS A 1 0.44 -27.53 -29.23
C CYS A 1 0.99 -26.78 -30.42
N ASP A 2 0.40 -25.63 -30.76
CA ASP A 2 0.98 -24.72 -31.75
C ASP A 2 2.08 -23.92 -31.06
N LEU A 3 3.29 -24.49 -31.01
CA LEU A 3 4.48 -23.72 -30.70
C LEU A 3 4.73 -22.80 -31.90
N ALA A 4 4.44 -21.52 -31.73
CA ALA A 4 4.78 -20.50 -32.72
C ALA A 4 6.26 -20.64 -33.11
N ALA A 5 6.53 -20.69 -34.42
CA ALA A 5 7.89 -20.83 -34.93
C ALA A 5 8.75 -19.64 -34.46
N PHE A 6 9.97 -19.93 -34.00
CA PHE A 6 10.95 -18.91 -33.62
C PHE A 6 11.21 -17.96 -34.79
N GLN A 7 10.84 -16.69 -34.64
CA GLN A 7 11.16 -15.66 -35.62
C GLN A 7 12.53 -15.06 -35.32
N ASN A 8 13.48 -15.29 -36.23
CA ASN A 8 14.83 -14.75 -36.13
C ASN A 8 14.86 -13.29 -36.61
N SER A 9 14.70 -12.35 -35.68
CA SER A 9 14.94 -10.92 -35.93
C SER A 9 16.26 -10.48 -35.29
N PRO A 10 17.18 -9.83 -36.05
CA PRO A 10 18.45 -9.36 -35.51
C PRO A 10 18.27 -8.39 -34.34
N LYS A 11 19.07 -8.55 -33.28
CA LYS A 11 19.09 -7.64 -32.11
C LYS A 11 19.31 -6.18 -32.49
N GLN A 12 20.08 -5.92 -33.56
CA GLN A 12 20.32 -4.58 -34.08
C GLN A 12 19.04 -3.89 -34.56
N THR A 13 18.10 -4.64 -35.16
CA THR A 13 16.79 -4.11 -35.58
C THR A 13 15.99 -3.65 -34.36
N TYR A 14 15.92 -4.48 -33.32
CA TYR A 14 15.27 -4.12 -32.06
C TYR A 14 15.95 -2.95 -31.32
N GLN A 15 17.27 -2.79 -31.46
CA GLN A 15 17.99 -1.66 -30.86
C GLN A 15 17.79 -0.36 -31.63
N ALA A 16 17.72 -0.41 -32.96
CA ALA A 16 17.43 0.76 -33.78
C ALA A 16 16.02 1.32 -33.52
N GLU A 17 15.07 0.46 -33.13
CA GLU A 17 13.70 0.83 -32.78
C GLU A 17 13.54 1.32 -31.31
N LYS A 18 14.53 1.10 -30.44
CA LYS A 18 14.49 1.49 -29.02
C LYS A 18 15.25 2.80 -28.79
N ALA A 19 14.57 3.92 -29.04
CA ALA A 19 15.04 5.22 -28.55
C ALA A 19 15.26 5.18 -27.03
N ARG A 20 16.30 5.86 -26.53
CA ARG A 20 16.70 5.80 -25.11
C ARG A 20 15.64 6.44 -24.20
N ASP A 21 14.98 7.48 -24.68
CA ASP A 21 13.93 8.27 -24.03
C ASP A 21 12.51 7.73 -24.33
N ARG A 22 12.39 6.55 -24.96
CA ARG A 22 11.10 6.03 -25.45
C ARG A 22 10.00 5.92 -24.39
N LYS A 23 10.33 5.92 -23.10
CA LYS A 23 9.33 5.81 -22.01
C LYS A 23 8.77 7.15 -21.58
N LEU A 24 9.50 8.24 -21.80
CA LEU A 24 9.09 9.56 -21.36
C LEU A 24 7.88 10.04 -22.17
N CYS A 25 6.89 10.59 -21.47
CA CYS A 25 5.70 11.22 -21.99
C CYS A 25 5.73 12.70 -21.60
N ALA A 26 5.36 13.59 -22.51
CA ALA A 26 5.36 15.03 -22.28
C ALA A 26 4.31 15.47 -21.25
N ASN A 27 3.20 14.74 -21.16
CA ASN A 27 2.12 14.99 -20.21
C ASN A 27 1.26 13.74 -19.99
N LEU A 28 0.31 13.85 -19.07
CA LEU A 28 -0.54 12.73 -18.66
C LEU A 28 -1.51 12.27 -19.76
N GLU A 29 -2.03 13.18 -20.60
CA GLU A 29 -2.87 12.82 -21.76
C GLU A 29 -2.09 11.95 -22.75
N GLU A 30 -0.82 12.28 -22.99
CA GLU A 30 0.07 11.48 -23.83
C GLU A 30 0.29 10.08 -23.24
N ALA A 31 0.53 10.00 -21.93
CA ALA A 31 0.72 8.73 -21.23
C ALA A 31 -0.53 7.85 -21.29
N ILE A 32 -1.72 8.40 -21.06
CA ILE A 32 -3.01 7.68 -21.15
C ILE A 32 -3.26 7.19 -22.59
N ARG A 33 -2.98 8.02 -23.59
CA ARG A 33 -3.13 7.63 -25.00
C ARG A 33 -2.15 6.50 -25.37
N ARG A 34 -0.90 6.60 -24.92
CA ARG A 34 0.16 5.63 -25.24
C ARG A 34 0.04 4.32 -24.47
N SER A 35 -0.59 4.32 -23.29
CA SER A 35 -0.90 3.08 -22.56
C SER A 35 -1.97 2.23 -23.26
N GLY A 36 -2.67 2.80 -24.25
CA GLY A 36 -3.73 2.10 -24.98
C GLY A 36 -5.00 1.88 -24.15
N LEU A 37 -5.23 2.73 -23.13
CA LEU A 37 -6.45 2.70 -22.32
C LEU A 37 -7.70 2.82 -23.21
N GLN A 38 -8.72 2.04 -22.90
CA GLN A 38 -10.02 2.03 -23.56
C GLN A 38 -11.15 1.96 -22.52
N ASP A 39 -12.36 2.28 -22.95
CA ASP A 39 -13.56 2.10 -22.12
C ASP A 39 -13.69 0.64 -21.65
N GLY A 40 -14.16 0.44 -20.42
CA GLY A 40 -14.33 -0.90 -19.85
C GLY A 40 -13.08 -1.51 -19.23
N MET A 41 -11.89 -0.92 -19.42
CA MET A 41 -10.64 -1.42 -18.86
C MET A 41 -10.52 -1.17 -17.34
N THR A 42 -9.57 -1.88 -16.73
CA THR A 42 -9.22 -1.73 -15.31
C THR A 42 -7.99 -0.86 -15.13
N VAL A 43 -8.11 0.16 -14.30
CA VAL A 43 -7.00 1.03 -13.90
C VAL A 43 -6.68 0.86 -12.42
N SER A 44 -5.39 0.85 -12.05
CA SER A 44 -4.96 0.65 -10.66
C SER A 44 -4.08 1.79 -10.13
N PHE A 45 -4.06 1.89 -8.81
CA PHE A 45 -3.31 2.89 -8.04
C PHE A 45 -2.86 2.29 -6.71
N HIS A 46 -1.76 2.78 -6.14
CA HIS A 46 -1.34 2.47 -4.78
C HIS A 46 -1.71 3.61 -3.82
N HIS A 47 -1.78 3.31 -2.51
CA HIS A 47 -2.22 4.27 -1.49
C HIS A 47 -1.10 4.66 -0.50
N ALA A 48 0.17 4.61 -0.93
CA ALA A 48 1.33 4.89 -0.07
C ALA A 48 1.38 6.35 0.41
N PHE A 49 0.81 7.29 -0.36
CA PHE A 49 0.69 8.70 0.04
C PHE A 49 -0.46 8.97 1.04
N ARG A 50 -1.28 7.96 1.34
CA ARG A 50 -2.37 8.00 2.34
C ARG A 50 -3.31 9.20 2.08
N GLY A 51 -3.65 9.97 3.11
CA GLY A 51 -4.50 11.15 2.99
C GLY A 51 -3.86 12.32 2.22
N GLY A 52 -2.60 12.19 1.83
CA GLY A 52 -1.88 13.12 0.98
C GLY A 52 -1.85 12.74 -0.50
N ASP A 53 -2.51 11.65 -0.93
CA ASP A 53 -2.50 11.26 -2.34
C ASP A 53 -3.12 12.34 -3.25
N LEU A 54 -2.44 12.60 -4.36
CA LEU A 54 -2.92 13.45 -5.45
C LEU A 54 -3.04 12.69 -6.76
N THR A 55 -2.48 11.48 -6.84
CA THR A 55 -2.35 10.70 -8.08
C THR A 55 -3.70 10.24 -8.60
N VAL A 56 -4.56 9.68 -7.73
CA VAL A 56 -5.88 9.15 -8.13
C VAL A 56 -6.72 10.26 -8.74
N ASN A 57 -6.86 11.39 -8.04
CA ASN A 57 -7.69 12.50 -8.51
C ASN A 57 -7.13 13.09 -9.82
N MET A 58 -5.81 13.31 -9.89
CA MET A 58 -5.17 13.87 -11.09
C MET A 58 -5.41 13.02 -12.33
N VAL A 59 -5.23 11.70 -12.22
CA VAL A 59 -5.41 10.77 -13.34
C VAL A 59 -6.87 10.65 -13.72
N MET A 60 -7.76 10.48 -12.74
CA MET A 60 -9.19 10.32 -13.02
C MET A 60 -9.82 11.58 -13.63
N ASP A 61 -9.35 12.77 -13.26
CA ASP A 61 -9.75 14.03 -13.89
C ASP A 61 -9.37 14.09 -15.37
N VAL A 62 -8.14 13.68 -15.73
CA VAL A 62 -7.69 13.66 -17.12
C VAL A 62 -8.43 12.58 -17.92
N ILE A 63 -8.59 11.39 -17.36
CA ILE A 63 -9.39 10.31 -17.95
C ILE A 63 -10.81 10.77 -18.25
N ALA A 64 -11.47 11.45 -17.30
CA ALA A 64 -12.81 11.98 -17.47
C ALA A 64 -12.88 13.05 -18.57
N LYS A 65 -11.90 13.98 -18.62
CA LYS A 65 -11.80 15.01 -19.66
C LYS A 65 -11.57 14.43 -21.05
N MET A 66 -10.81 13.34 -21.16
CA MET A 66 -10.60 12.60 -22.40
C MET A 66 -11.83 11.80 -22.84
N GLY A 67 -12.86 11.71 -21.99
CA GLY A 67 -14.16 11.13 -22.35
C GLY A 67 -14.30 9.63 -22.07
N PHE A 68 -13.35 9.00 -21.38
CA PHE A 68 -13.41 7.57 -21.06
C PHE A 68 -14.57 7.24 -20.12
N LYS A 69 -15.12 6.03 -20.29
CA LYS A 69 -16.28 5.52 -19.55
C LYS A 69 -16.11 4.07 -19.12
N ASN A 70 -16.97 3.67 -18.18
CA ASN A 70 -17.15 2.28 -17.77
C ASN A 70 -15.89 1.61 -17.21
N LEU A 71 -14.98 2.38 -16.61
CA LEU A 71 -13.75 1.82 -16.07
C LEU A 71 -14.00 1.07 -14.76
N THR A 72 -13.15 0.08 -14.52
CA THR A 72 -12.96 -0.55 -13.21
C THR A 72 -11.82 0.16 -12.49
N LEU A 73 -12.09 0.72 -11.31
CA LEU A 73 -11.08 1.34 -10.46
C LEU A 73 -10.56 0.32 -9.43
N ALA A 74 -9.30 -0.06 -9.54
CA ALA A 74 -8.64 -1.07 -8.71
C ALA A 74 -7.55 -0.46 -7.80
N SER A 75 -7.85 0.66 -7.15
CA SER A 75 -6.94 1.27 -6.18
C SER A 75 -6.78 0.36 -4.96
N SER A 76 -5.55 0.16 -4.50
CA SER A 76 -5.28 -0.67 -3.32
C SER A 76 -6.01 -0.21 -2.05
N SER A 77 -6.28 1.10 -1.89
CA SER A 77 -7.20 1.64 -0.89
C SER A 77 -7.64 3.06 -1.25
N LEU A 78 -8.82 3.49 -0.79
CA LEU A 78 -9.34 4.85 -1.00
C LEU A 78 -9.61 5.56 0.35
N SER A 79 -9.20 6.82 0.46
CA SER A 79 -9.38 7.70 1.61
C SER A 79 -10.18 8.96 1.27
N ASP A 80 -10.45 9.80 2.28
CA ASP A 80 -11.26 11.03 2.20
C ASP A 80 -10.82 11.99 1.09
N CYS A 81 -9.51 12.05 0.79
CA CYS A 81 -8.97 12.90 -0.27
C CYS A 81 -9.48 12.52 -1.68
N HIS A 82 -10.03 11.31 -1.86
CA HIS A 82 -10.59 10.86 -3.14
C HIS A 82 -12.09 11.16 -3.29
N ALA A 83 -12.64 12.08 -2.51
CA ALA A 83 -14.01 12.57 -2.67
C ALA A 83 -14.39 12.96 -4.12
N PRO A 84 -13.50 13.52 -4.97
CA PRO A 84 -13.83 13.81 -6.37
C PRO A 84 -14.31 12.60 -7.20
N LEU A 85 -13.97 11.37 -6.81
CA LEU A 85 -14.46 10.15 -7.45
C LEU A 85 -15.99 10.06 -7.48
N VAL A 86 -16.69 10.73 -6.55
CA VAL A 86 -18.16 10.79 -6.56
C VAL A 86 -18.69 11.30 -7.91
N GLU A 87 -18.10 12.38 -8.43
CA GLU A 87 -18.53 12.95 -9.71
C GLU A 87 -18.13 12.06 -10.89
N HIS A 88 -16.95 11.44 -10.84
CA HIS A 88 -16.54 10.48 -11.86
C HIS A 88 -17.48 9.26 -11.94
N ILE A 89 -18.01 8.80 -10.80
CA ILE A 89 -19.03 7.74 -10.78
C ILE A 89 -20.36 8.27 -11.36
N ARG A 90 -20.83 9.44 -10.94
CA ARG A 90 -22.09 10.04 -11.48
C ARG A 90 -22.05 10.24 -12.99
N GLN A 91 -20.87 10.54 -13.52
CA GLN A 91 -20.64 10.72 -14.96
C GLN A 91 -20.42 9.40 -15.71
N GLY A 92 -20.43 8.25 -15.05
CA GLY A 92 -20.18 6.93 -15.67
C GLY A 92 -18.74 6.70 -16.10
N VAL A 93 -17.78 7.48 -15.58
CA VAL A 93 -16.34 7.24 -15.82
C VAL A 93 -15.90 5.97 -15.11
N VAL A 94 -16.30 5.82 -13.85
CA VAL A 94 -16.06 4.63 -13.02
C VAL A 94 -17.38 3.91 -12.78
N THR A 95 -17.42 2.61 -13.07
CA THR A 95 -18.63 1.78 -12.87
C THR A 95 -18.41 0.60 -11.94
N ARG A 96 -17.15 0.25 -11.66
CA ARG A 96 -16.76 -0.81 -10.72
C ARG A 96 -15.61 -0.35 -9.85
N ILE A 97 -15.59 -0.80 -8.60
CA ILE A 97 -14.51 -0.49 -7.66
C ILE A 97 -14.07 -1.78 -6.96
N TYR A 98 -12.76 -2.01 -6.97
CA TYR A 98 -12.04 -2.93 -6.10
C TYR A 98 -11.14 -2.10 -5.19
N THR A 99 -11.27 -2.26 -3.87
CA THR A 99 -10.47 -1.50 -2.90
C THR A 99 -10.42 -2.19 -1.55
N SER A 100 -9.37 -1.94 -0.77
CA SER A 100 -9.34 -2.42 0.62
C SER A 100 -10.14 -1.54 1.58
N GLY A 101 -10.19 -0.24 1.31
CA GLY A 101 -10.83 0.75 2.18
C GLY A 101 -11.61 1.80 1.43
N LEU A 102 -12.65 2.29 2.09
CA LEU A 102 -13.49 3.41 1.67
C LEU A 102 -13.79 4.27 2.88
N ARG A 103 -13.44 5.56 2.80
CA ARG A 103 -13.63 6.53 3.87
C ARG A 103 -14.17 7.85 3.32
N GLY A 104 -14.71 8.68 4.22
CA GLY A 104 -15.14 10.03 3.92
C GLY A 104 -16.31 10.11 2.94
N PRO A 105 -16.45 11.23 2.21
CA PRO A 105 -17.63 11.51 1.37
C PRO A 105 -17.92 10.45 0.32
N LEU A 106 -16.87 9.85 -0.27
CA LEU A 106 -17.05 8.77 -1.25
C LEU A 106 -17.75 7.55 -0.64
N ALA A 107 -17.36 7.16 0.56
CA ALA A 107 -17.92 6.01 1.26
C ALA A 107 -19.37 6.24 1.69
N GLU A 108 -19.69 7.47 2.11
CA GLU A 108 -21.06 7.88 2.44
C GLU A 108 -21.98 7.78 1.23
N GLU A 109 -21.56 8.32 0.08
CA GLU A 109 -22.36 8.30 -1.15
C GLU A 109 -22.51 6.87 -1.71
N ILE A 110 -21.45 6.04 -1.66
CA ILE A 110 -21.54 4.62 -2.01
C ILE A 110 -22.54 3.90 -1.11
N SER A 111 -22.52 4.16 0.20
CA SER A 111 -23.49 3.57 1.14
C SER A 111 -24.93 4.01 0.88
N ARG A 112 -25.13 5.14 0.18
CA ARG A 112 -26.44 5.64 -0.28
C ARG A 112 -26.82 5.15 -1.67
N GLY A 113 -26.06 4.23 -2.26
CA GLY A 113 -26.36 3.62 -3.56
C GLY A 113 -25.84 4.39 -4.76
N LEU A 114 -24.76 5.17 -4.61
CA LEU A 114 -24.12 5.89 -5.72
C LEU A 114 -23.69 4.97 -6.87
N LEU A 115 -23.19 3.77 -6.55
CA LEU A 115 -22.70 2.79 -7.54
C LEU A 115 -23.71 1.67 -7.70
N ALA A 116 -24.09 1.36 -8.95
CA ALA A 116 -25.04 0.29 -9.24
C ALA A 116 -24.46 -1.11 -8.98
N GLU A 117 -23.18 -1.31 -9.32
CA GLU A 117 -22.47 -2.53 -8.96
C GLU A 117 -21.91 -2.41 -7.53
N PRO A 118 -22.05 -3.45 -6.68
CA PRO A 118 -21.46 -3.44 -5.35
C PRO A 118 -19.94 -3.30 -5.41
N VAL A 119 -19.39 -2.47 -4.55
CA VAL A 119 -17.93 -2.37 -4.37
C VAL A 119 -17.39 -3.69 -3.86
N GLN A 120 -16.33 -4.18 -4.50
CA GLN A 120 -15.61 -5.37 -4.07
C GLN A 120 -14.55 -4.97 -3.05
N ILE A 121 -14.80 -5.29 -1.78
CA ILE A 121 -13.86 -5.05 -0.68
C ILE A 121 -12.98 -6.29 -0.49
N HIS A 122 -11.67 -6.08 -0.45
CA HIS A 122 -10.70 -7.15 -0.26
C HIS A 122 -9.66 -6.78 0.81
N SER A 123 -9.05 -7.78 1.42
CA SER A 123 -7.87 -7.58 2.25
C SER A 123 -6.65 -7.19 1.39
N HIS A 124 -5.53 -6.83 2.02
CA HIS A 124 -4.30 -6.54 1.30
C HIS A 124 -3.74 -7.80 0.63
N GLY A 125 -3.72 -8.93 1.34
CA GLY A 125 -3.37 -10.23 0.78
C GLY A 125 -4.33 -10.66 -0.32
N GLY A 126 -5.63 -10.43 -0.13
CA GLY A 126 -6.65 -10.84 -1.08
C GLY A 126 -6.63 -10.09 -2.39
N ARG A 127 -6.25 -8.80 -2.36
CA ARG A 127 -5.98 -8.07 -3.60
C ARG A 127 -4.95 -8.79 -4.47
N VAL A 128 -3.84 -9.21 -3.86
CA VAL A 128 -2.75 -9.88 -4.60
C VAL A 128 -3.25 -11.20 -5.19
N HIS A 129 -4.01 -11.97 -4.42
CA HIS A 129 -4.62 -13.20 -4.90
C HIS A 129 -5.57 -12.97 -6.09
N LEU A 130 -6.43 -11.95 -6.03
CA LEU A 130 -7.34 -11.58 -7.12
C LEU A 130 -6.57 -11.22 -8.39
N VAL A 131 -5.47 -10.48 -8.25
CA VAL A 131 -4.61 -10.11 -9.39
C VAL A 131 -3.93 -11.34 -9.99
N GLN A 132 -3.30 -12.18 -9.16
CA GLN A 132 -2.55 -13.35 -9.63
C GLN A 132 -3.44 -14.47 -10.17
N SER A 133 -4.67 -14.61 -9.67
CA SER A 133 -5.65 -15.57 -10.18
C SER A 133 -6.29 -15.14 -11.50
N GLY A 134 -6.13 -13.87 -11.89
CA GLY A 134 -6.74 -13.29 -13.09
C GLY A 134 -8.21 -12.91 -12.90
N GLU A 135 -8.75 -12.92 -11.67
CA GLU A 135 -10.07 -12.35 -11.39
C GLU A 135 -10.04 -10.82 -11.54
N LEU A 136 -8.95 -10.18 -11.11
CA LEU A 136 -8.69 -8.75 -11.26
C LEU A 136 -7.51 -8.52 -12.22
N ASN A 137 -7.82 -8.34 -13.50
CA ASN A 137 -6.80 -8.02 -14.50
C ASN A 137 -6.59 -6.52 -14.60
N ILE A 138 -5.40 -6.03 -14.25
CA ILE A 138 -5.04 -4.61 -14.35
C ILE A 138 -4.55 -4.32 -15.78
N ASP A 139 -5.28 -3.49 -16.52
CA ASP A 139 -4.88 -3.10 -17.87
C ASP A 139 -3.83 -1.99 -17.82
N VAL A 140 -4.04 -0.96 -17.00
CA VAL A 140 -3.09 0.15 -16.83
C VAL A 140 -2.91 0.49 -15.35
N ALA A 141 -1.70 0.34 -14.83
CA ALA A 141 -1.32 0.81 -13.50
C ALA A 141 -0.77 2.24 -13.57
N PHE A 142 -1.35 3.15 -12.80
CA PHE A 142 -0.85 4.52 -12.64
C PHE A 142 -0.18 4.66 -11.27
N LEU A 143 1.15 4.61 -11.26
CA LEU A 143 1.96 4.52 -10.04
C LEU A 143 2.67 5.84 -9.76
N GLY A 144 2.26 6.52 -8.70
CA GLY A 144 2.89 7.76 -8.25
C GLY A 144 4.17 7.47 -7.47
N VAL A 145 5.28 8.06 -7.87
CA VAL A 145 6.57 7.94 -7.17
C VAL A 145 7.16 9.33 -6.91
N PRO A 146 7.86 9.55 -5.80
CA PRO A 146 8.47 10.85 -5.53
C PRO A 146 9.61 11.16 -6.52
N SER A 147 10.34 10.13 -6.97
CA SER A 147 11.37 10.27 -7.99
C SER A 147 11.60 8.96 -8.76
N CYS A 148 12.09 9.08 -9.99
CA CYS A 148 12.58 7.95 -10.79
C CYS A 148 13.63 8.43 -11.80
N ASP A 149 14.39 7.52 -12.42
CA ASP A 149 15.17 7.86 -13.62
C ASP A 149 14.34 7.76 -14.91
N GLU A 150 14.92 8.15 -16.04
CA GLU A 150 14.27 8.13 -17.36
C GLU A 150 13.95 6.71 -17.87
N PHE A 151 14.43 5.65 -17.19
CA PHE A 151 14.19 4.26 -17.55
C PHE A 151 13.20 3.55 -16.61
N GLY A 152 12.80 4.19 -15.52
CA GLY A 152 11.72 3.74 -14.64
C GLY A 152 12.20 3.14 -13.31
N ASN A 153 13.50 3.18 -13.01
CA ASN A 153 13.95 2.80 -11.68
C ASN A 153 13.48 3.84 -10.67
N ALA A 154 12.68 3.44 -9.68
CA ALA A 154 12.03 4.34 -8.74
C ALA A 154 12.08 3.80 -7.31
N ASN A 155 12.05 4.71 -6.33
CA ASN A 155 11.83 4.36 -4.92
C ASN A 155 10.97 5.41 -4.22
N GLY A 156 10.42 5.06 -3.06
CA GLY A 156 9.52 5.95 -2.31
C GLY A 156 10.21 6.88 -1.31
N TYR A 157 11.55 6.92 -1.25
CA TYR A 157 12.29 7.67 -0.22
C TYR A 157 13.33 8.65 -0.76
N THR A 158 13.42 8.82 -2.08
CA THR A 158 14.18 9.91 -2.74
C THR A 158 13.21 10.89 -3.41
N GLY A 159 13.46 12.20 -3.32
CA GLY A 159 12.60 13.25 -3.89
C GLY A 159 11.88 14.06 -2.81
N LYS A 160 10.68 14.58 -3.11
CA LYS A 160 9.93 15.48 -2.20
C LYS A 160 8.80 14.75 -1.47
N ALA A 161 7.86 14.14 -2.20
CA ALA A 161 6.76 13.39 -1.59
C ALA A 161 7.17 11.99 -1.08
N CYS A 162 8.23 11.89 -0.27
CA CYS A 162 8.73 10.60 0.20
C CYS A 162 7.71 9.85 1.07
N CYS A 163 7.17 8.74 0.56
CA CYS A 163 6.22 7.87 1.25
C CYS A 163 6.86 6.63 1.89
N GLY A 164 8.16 6.38 1.64
CA GLY A 164 8.86 5.21 2.16
C GLY A 164 8.56 3.98 1.32
N SER A 165 8.04 2.93 1.94
CA SER A 165 7.75 1.66 1.24
C SER A 165 6.67 1.80 0.16
N LEU A 166 6.95 1.26 -1.01
CA LEU A 166 6.09 1.11 -2.18
C LEU A 166 5.49 -0.30 -2.29
N GLY A 167 5.43 -1.06 -1.18
CA GLY A 167 5.05 -2.48 -1.19
C GLY A 167 3.76 -2.85 -1.92
N TYR A 168 2.75 -1.97 -1.92
CA TYR A 168 1.52 -2.16 -2.70
C TYR A 168 1.70 -1.88 -4.20
N ALA A 169 2.50 -0.88 -4.56
CA ALA A 169 2.76 -0.51 -5.95
C ALA A 169 3.60 -1.58 -6.68
N MET A 170 4.48 -2.27 -5.95
CA MET A 170 5.28 -3.38 -6.50
C MET A 170 4.40 -4.48 -7.11
N VAL A 171 3.26 -4.80 -6.49
CA VAL A 171 2.32 -5.80 -7.02
C VAL A 171 1.71 -5.35 -8.34
N ASP A 172 1.41 -4.06 -8.48
CA ASP A 172 0.84 -3.51 -9.71
C ASP A 172 1.90 -3.49 -10.82
N ALA A 173 3.13 -3.10 -10.48
CA ALA A 173 4.26 -3.10 -11.42
C ALA A 173 4.55 -4.52 -11.96
N ASP A 174 4.41 -5.55 -11.13
CA ASP A 174 4.64 -6.95 -11.53
C ASP A 174 3.52 -7.56 -12.39
N ASN A 175 2.29 -7.06 -12.31
CA ASN A 175 1.11 -7.77 -12.84
C ASN A 175 0.28 -6.97 -13.85
N ALA A 176 0.44 -5.64 -13.93
CA ALA A 176 -0.29 -4.84 -14.90
C ALA A 176 0.22 -5.07 -16.33
N LYS A 177 -0.69 -4.99 -17.30
CA LYS A 177 -0.30 -5.09 -18.72
C LYS A 177 0.50 -3.88 -19.20
N GLN A 178 0.20 -2.71 -18.63
CA GLN A 178 0.90 -1.45 -18.87
C GLN A 178 1.13 -0.71 -17.55
N VAL A 179 2.35 -0.24 -17.33
CA VAL A 179 2.74 0.54 -16.15
C VAL A 179 3.11 1.95 -16.55
N VAL A 180 2.30 2.91 -16.09
CA VAL A 180 2.52 4.35 -16.23
C VAL A 180 2.99 4.89 -14.89
N MET A 181 4.25 5.33 -14.83
CA MET A 181 4.85 5.95 -13.66
C MET A 181 4.67 7.46 -13.71
N LEU A 182 4.11 8.04 -12.64
CA LEU A 182 4.00 9.49 -12.45
C LEU A 182 5.07 9.90 -11.45
N THR A 183 5.97 10.82 -11.81
CA THR A 183 7.09 11.22 -10.95
C THR A 183 7.14 12.74 -10.73
N GLU A 184 7.53 13.19 -9.54
CA GLU A 184 7.78 14.62 -9.29
C GLU A 184 9.15 15.08 -9.82
N GLU A 185 10.11 14.16 -9.85
CA GLU A 185 11.51 14.43 -10.14
C GLU A 185 12.13 13.31 -10.99
N LEU A 186 12.79 13.70 -12.08
CA LEU A 186 13.60 12.81 -12.89
C LEU A 186 15.05 12.90 -12.41
N LEU A 187 15.63 11.76 -12.05
CA LEU A 187 17.00 11.63 -11.56
C LEU A 187 17.92 11.02 -12.64
N PRO A 188 19.25 11.23 -12.52
CA PRO A 188 20.21 10.57 -13.41
C PRO A 188 20.16 9.04 -13.28
N TYR A 189 20.28 8.35 -14.42
CA TYR A 189 20.38 6.90 -14.48
C TYR A 189 21.78 6.39 -14.04
N PRO A 190 21.89 5.25 -13.31
CA PRO A 190 20.79 4.46 -12.74
C PRO A 190 20.37 4.99 -11.36
N HIS A 191 19.07 5.21 -11.16
CA HIS A 191 18.54 5.50 -9.82
C HIS A 191 18.52 4.23 -8.97
N ASN A 192 19.03 4.32 -7.74
CA ASN A 192 19.20 3.18 -6.85
C ASN A 192 19.09 3.60 -5.36
N PRO A 193 18.50 2.75 -4.49
CA PRO A 193 17.85 1.48 -4.79
C PRO A 193 16.55 1.64 -5.59
N ALA A 194 16.14 0.60 -6.31
CA ALA A 194 14.94 0.59 -7.13
C ALA A 194 13.90 -0.35 -6.50
N SER A 195 12.84 0.22 -5.94
CA SER A 195 11.65 -0.50 -5.45
C SER A 195 10.78 -0.98 -6.61
N ILE A 196 10.71 -0.17 -7.68
CA ILE A 196 10.14 -0.53 -8.98
C ILE A 196 11.27 -0.41 -10.00
N GLU A 197 11.47 -1.46 -10.76
CA GLU A 197 12.59 -1.63 -11.68
C GLU A 197 12.21 -1.27 -13.12
N GLN A 198 13.22 -0.86 -13.89
CA GLN A 198 13.07 -0.42 -15.27
C GLN A 198 12.47 -1.46 -16.24
N ASP A 199 12.44 -2.75 -15.93
CA ASP A 199 11.84 -3.77 -16.78
C ASP A 199 10.35 -3.98 -16.50
N GLN A 200 9.83 -3.37 -15.42
CA GLN A 200 8.40 -3.34 -15.07
C GLN A 200 7.68 -2.10 -15.64
N VAL A 201 8.40 -1.02 -15.98
CA VAL A 201 7.79 0.27 -16.36
C VAL A 201 7.73 0.46 -17.87
N ASP A 202 6.57 0.85 -18.41
CA ASP A 202 6.38 1.14 -19.83
C ASP A 202 6.52 2.63 -20.16
N LEU A 203 5.85 3.47 -19.38
CA LEU A 203 5.72 4.91 -19.62
C LEU A 203 5.99 5.71 -18.35
N ILE A 204 6.58 6.90 -18.51
CA ILE A 204 6.94 7.79 -17.42
C ILE A 204 6.47 9.19 -17.76
N VAL A 205 5.78 9.84 -16.83
CA VAL A 205 5.36 11.23 -16.96
C VAL A 205 5.79 12.02 -15.73
N LYS A 206 6.44 13.16 -15.96
CA LYS A 206 6.75 14.10 -14.89
C LYS A 206 5.53 14.95 -14.58
N VAL A 207 5.17 15.04 -13.30
CA VAL A 207 4.08 15.88 -12.77
C VAL A 207 4.62 16.80 -11.68
N ASP A 208 3.86 17.81 -11.29
CA ASP A 208 4.32 18.75 -10.26
C ASP A 208 4.41 18.09 -8.88
N ARG A 209 3.38 17.29 -8.53
CA ARG A 209 3.25 16.60 -7.26
C ARG A 209 2.43 15.31 -7.40
N VAL A 210 2.89 14.22 -6.81
CA VAL A 210 2.13 12.96 -6.67
C VAL A 210 1.46 12.85 -5.31
N GLY A 211 1.96 13.58 -4.31
CA GLY A 211 1.38 13.59 -2.99
C GLY A 211 1.82 14.72 -2.07
N ASP A 212 1.40 14.62 -0.81
CA ASP A 212 1.74 15.52 0.28
C ASP A 212 2.40 14.76 1.43
N ALA A 213 3.73 14.80 1.49
CA ALA A 213 4.53 14.16 2.53
C ALA A 213 4.12 14.60 3.95
N ALA A 214 3.65 15.84 4.11
CA ALA A 214 3.21 16.34 5.41
C ALA A 214 1.93 15.63 5.92
N LYS A 215 1.17 14.99 5.03
CA LYS A 215 -0.09 14.30 5.35
C LYS A 215 0.05 12.79 5.50
N ILE A 216 1.23 12.20 5.25
CA ILE A 216 1.44 10.75 5.32
C ILE A 216 1.31 10.24 6.77
N GLY A 217 1.78 10.99 7.77
CA GLY A 217 1.71 10.62 9.19
C GLY A 217 0.82 11.51 10.05
N ALA A 218 0.08 12.46 9.48
CA ALA A 218 -0.62 13.47 10.26
C ALA A 218 -1.67 12.86 11.22
N GLY A 219 -1.51 13.12 12.52
CA GLY A 219 -2.49 12.82 13.58
C GLY A 219 -2.50 11.39 14.13
N ALA A 220 -2.54 10.37 13.27
CA ALA A 220 -2.84 8.99 13.68
C ALA A 220 -1.67 8.27 14.37
N THR A 221 -0.42 8.61 14.05
CA THR A 221 0.78 7.91 14.52
C THR A 221 1.35 8.47 15.83
N ARG A 222 0.69 9.47 16.45
CA ARG A 222 1.14 10.03 17.72
C ARG A 222 0.77 9.09 18.86
N MET A 223 1.72 8.86 19.76
CA MET A 223 1.49 8.15 21.01
C MET A 223 0.33 8.80 21.80
N THR A 224 -0.64 7.98 22.20
CA THR A 224 -1.82 8.48 22.92
C THR A 224 -1.48 8.96 24.33
N THR A 225 -2.19 10.00 24.76
CA THR A 225 -2.21 10.48 26.15
C THR A 225 -3.52 10.13 26.87
N ASN A 226 -4.46 9.49 26.17
CA ASN A 226 -5.75 9.10 26.73
C ASN A 226 -5.55 7.97 27.77
N PRO A 227 -5.91 8.18 29.05
CA PRO A 227 -5.68 7.18 30.09
C PRO A 227 -6.44 5.86 29.84
N ARG A 228 -7.58 5.90 29.13
CA ARG A 228 -8.32 4.68 28.76
C ARG A 228 -7.53 3.84 27.76
N GLU A 229 -6.98 4.46 26.72
CA GLU A 229 -6.18 3.76 25.71
C GLU A 229 -4.88 3.24 26.30
N LEU A 230 -4.25 3.99 27.22
CA LEU A 230 -3.06 3.52 27.94
C LEU A 230 -3.35 2.34 28.85
N LEU A 231 -4.53 2.27 29.48
CA LEU A 231 -4.95 1.11 30.27
C LEU A 231 -5.14 -0.12 29.38
N ILE A 232 -5.79 0.03 28.22
CA ILE A 232 -5.97 -1.04 27.24
C ILE A 232 -4.60 -1.52 26.74
N ALA A 233 -3.72 -0.60 26.35
CA ALA A 233 -2.38 -0.90 25.86
C ALA A 233 -1.53 -1.65 26.91
N ARG A 234 -1.60 -1.24 28.18
CA ARG A 234 -0.92 -1.96 29.28
C ARG A 234 -1.46 -3.38 29.43
N SER A 235 -2.78 -3.53 29.41
CA SER A 235 -3.45 -4.83 29.54
C SER A 235 -3.08 -5.76 28.38
N ALA A 236 -3.07 -5.24 27.15
CA ALA A 236 -2.64 -5.97 25.96
C ALA A 236 -1.17 -6.42 26.07
N ALA A 237 -0.28 -5.54 26.53
CA ALA A 237 1.13 -5.90 26.76
C ALA A 237 1.26 -7.01 27.82
N ASP A 238 0.49 -6.96 28.91
CA ASP A 238 0.50 -8.02 29.93
C ASP A 238 -0.02 -9.36 29.36
N VAL A 239 -1.03 -9.35 28.47
CA VAL A 239 -1.47 -10.57 27.76
C VAL A 239 -0.32 -11.14 26.92
N ILE A 240 0.33 -10.32 26.10
CA ILE A 240 1.45 -10.74 25.25
C ILE A 240 2.57 -11.34 26.10
N VAL A 241 2.98 -10.66 27.16
CA VAL A 241 4.08 -11.03 28.06
C VAL A 241 3.85 -12.38 28.77
N ASN A 242 2.58 -12.74 28.97
CA ASN A 242 2.16 -13.99 29.63
C ASN A 242 1.57 -15.03 28.67
N SER A 243 1.60 -14.78 27.36
CA SER A 243 1.02 -15.68 26.33
C SER A 243 1.81 -16.96 26.07
N GLY A 244 3.08 -17.00 26.46
CA GLY A 244 4.05 -18.03 26.04
C GLY A 244 4.79 -17.71 24.74
N TYR A 245 4.36 -16.71 23.98
CA TYR A 245 5.04 -16.25 22.76
C TYR A 245 6.09 -15.17 23.00
N PHE A 246 6.02 -14.44 24.13
CA PHE A 246 6.99 -13.40 24.48
C PHE A 246 8.30 -13.97 25.02
N LYS A 247 9.14 -14.44 24.09
CA LYS A 247 10.45 -15.05 24.31
C LYS A 247 11.49 -14.45 23.36
N GLU A 248 12.77 -14.72 23.60
CA GLU A 248 13.84 -14.29 22.71
C GLU A 248 13.57 -14.72 21.26
N GLY A 249 13.65 -13.78 20.33
CA GLY A 249 13.42 -14.00 18.90
C GLY A 249 11.95 -14.01 18.48
N PHE A 250 11.00 -13.55 19.32
CA PHE A 250 9.60 -13.41 18.90
C PHE A 250 9.44 -12.37 17.77
N SER A 251 8.32 -12.42 17.08
CA SER A 251 7.95 -11.47 16.03
C SER A 251 6.64 -10.77 16.37
N MET A 252 6.48 -9.53 15.89
CA MET A 252 5.27 -8.77 16.19
C MET A 252 4.82 -7.79 15.11
N GLN A 253 3.53 -7.52 15.08
CA GLN A 253 2.95 -6.38 14.39
C GLN A 253 2.03 -5.63 15.34
N THR A 254 2.15 -4.31 15.36
CA THR A 254 1.28 -3.45 16.16
C THR A 254 0.48 -2.52 15.27
N GLY A 255 -0.64 -2.02 15.77
CA GLY A 255 -1.41 -1.03 15.03
C GLY A 255 -0.73 0.33 14.98
N THR A 256 -1.32 1.24 14.22
CA THR A 256 -0.68 2.49 13.80
C THR A 256 -1.22 3.72 14.54
N GLY A 257 -2.03 3.50 15.58
CA GLY A 257 -2.59 4.55 16.44
C GLY A 257 -3.28 4.01 17.70
N GLY A 258 -3.64 4.92 18.60
CA GLY A 258 -4.36 4.61 19.84
C GLY A 258 -3.67 3.56 20.72
N ALA A 259 -4.46 2.69 21.37
CA ALA A 259 -3.95 1.64 22.24
C ALA A 259 -3.07 0.62 21.49
N SER A 260 -3.42 0.31 20.25
CA SER A 260 -2.70 -0.68 19.42
C SER A 260 -1.27 -0.26 19.09
N LEU A 261 -1.00 1.05 18.95
CA LEU A 261 0.35 1.60 18.86
C LEU A 261 1.00 1.70 20.24
N ALA A 262 0.26 2.15 21.25
CA ALA A 262 0.78 2.41 22.58
C ALA A 262 1.24 1.17 23.36
N VAL A 263 0.81 -0.03 22.95
CA VAL A 263 1.29 -1.30 23.48
C VAL A 263 2.82 -1.42 23.43
N THR A 264 3.45 -0.89 22.38
CA THR A 264 4.91 -0.89 22.16
C THR A 264 5.68 -0.27 23.32
N ARG A 265 5.16 0.81 23.92
CA ARG A 265 5.76 1.48 25.08
C ARG A 265 5.89 0.53 26.28
N PHE A 266 4.87 -0.27 26.53
CA PHE A 266 4.87 -1.20 27.65
C PHE A 266 5.67 -2.47 27.32
N LEU A 267 5.67 -2.91 26.06
CA LEU A 267 6.50 -4.01 25.62
C LEU A 267 7.99 -3.66 25.73
N GLU A 268 8.41 -2.44 25.41
CA GLU A 268 9.81 -1.99 25.57
C GLU A 268 10.35 -2.26 26.98
N ASP A 269 9.62 -1.80 28.01
CA ASP A 269 10.02 -1.98 29.42
C ASP A 269 10.14 -3.47 29.78
N LYS A 270 9.26 -4.31 29.23
CA LYS A 270 9.23 -5.75 29.48
C LYS A 270 10.34 -6.48 28.73
N MET A 271 10.65 -6.06 27.50
CA MET A 271 11.76 -6.58 26.71
C MET A 271 13.08 -6.31 27.42
N ARG A 272 13.28 -5.07 27.91
CA ARG A 272 14.46 -4.70 28.68
C ARG A 272 14.58 -5.48 29.99
N SER A 273 13.49 -5.62 30.75
CA SER A 273 13.55 -6.30 32.05
C SER A 273 13.80 -7.80 31.96
N ARG A 274 13.47 -8.44 30.83
CA ARG A 274 13.74 -9.86 30.56
C ARG A 274 14.96 -10.10 29.66
N ASP A 275 15.66 -9.05 29.25
CA ASP A 275 16.74 -9.08 28.23
C ASP A 275 16.35 -9.88 26.97
N ILE A 276 15.13 -9.64 26.47
CA ILE A 276 14.64 -10.28 25.24
C ILE A 276 14.56 -9.29 24.08
N ARG A 277 14.77 -9.79 22.87
CA ARG A 277 14.71 -9.04 21.61
C ARG A 277 13.79 -9.74 20.61
N ALA A 278 13.05 -8.96 19.84
CA ALA A 278 12.26 -9.46 18.74
C ALA A 278 13.14 -9.70 17.50
N ASP A 279 12.88 -10.76 16.74
CA ASP A 279 13.56 -11.02 15.47
C ASP A 279 13.12 -10.06 14.38
N PHE A 280 11.82 -9.78 14.31
CA PHE A 280 11.33 -8.76 13.40
C PHE A 280 10.02 -8.13 13.85
N ALA A 281 9.78 -6.92 13.37
CA ALA A 281 8.45 -6.34 13.32
C ALA A 281 7.98 -6.17 11.88
N LEU A 282 6.67 -6.32 11.66
CA LEU A 282 6.06 -6.41 10.34
C LEU A 282 4.97 -5.35 10.14
N GLY A 283 4.74 -5.00 8.88
CA GLY A 283 3.51 -4.39 8.40
C GLY A 283 3.69 -2.91 8.13
N GLY A 284 2.78 -2.11 8.69
CA GLY A 284 2.83 -0.67 8.59
C GLY A 284 3.81 -0.06 9.58
N ILE A 285 5.05 0.23 9.16
CA ILE A 285 6.09 0.68 10.10
C ILE A 285 5.85 2.13 10.53
N THR A 286 5.91 2.35 11.84
CA THR A 286 5.80 3.68 12.48
C THR A 286 7.13 4.12 13.08
N ALA A 287 7.24 5.40 13.41
CA ALA A 287 8.39 5.96 14.12
C ALA A 287 8.70 5.21 15.44
N THR A 288 7.67 4.73 16.14
CA THR A 288 7.87 3.97 17.38
C THR A 288 8.50 2.61 17.13
N MET A 289 8.15 1.93 16.03
CA MET A 289 8.77 0.66 15.69
C MET A 289 10.23 0.85 15.23
N VAL A 290 10.51 1.95 14.52
CA VAL A 290 11.88 2.36 14.18
C VAL A 290 12.71 2.61 15.43
N ASP A 291 12.18 3.35 16.41
CA ASP A 291 12.90 3.63 17.66
C ASP A 291 13.28 2.34 18.40
N LEU A 292 12.38 1.35 18.49
CA LEU A 292 12.69 0.04 19.07
C LEU A 292 13.75 -0.73 18.27
N HIS A 293 13.75 -0.62 16.95
CA HIS A 293 14.78 -1.18 16.09
C HIS A 293 16.15 -0.53 16.32
N GLU A 294 16.21 0.80 16.32
CA GLU A 294 17.45 1.56 16.54
C GLU A 294 18.00 1.36 17.97
N LYS A 295 17.14 1.08 18.96
CA LYS A 295 17.51 0.66 20.32
C LYS A 295 18.01 -0.79 20.43
N GLY A 296 17.99 -1.56 19.34
CA GLY A 296 18.42 -2.96 19.29
C GLY A 296 17.45 -3.94 19.97
N LEU A 297 16.20 -3.52 20.20
CA LEU A 297 15.14 -4.37 20.75
C LEU A 297 14.42 -5.18 19.67
N ILE A 298 14.45 -4.70 18.43
CA ILE A 298 13.92 -5.41 17.25
C ILE A 298 15.05 -5.52 16.24
N ARG A 299 15.37 -6.74 15.78
CA ARG A 299 16.51 -6.95 14.87
C ARG A 299 16.24 -6.48 13.45
N LYS A 300 15.03 -6.69 12.94
CA LYS A 300 14.64 -6.31 11.57
C LYS A 300 13.24 -5.69 11.51
N LEU A 301 13.03 -4.81 10.54
CA LEU A 301 11.71 -4.29 10.20
C LEU A 301 11.37 -4.75 8.78
N LEU A 302 10.19 -5.31 8.57
CA LEU A 302 9.67 -5.69 7.27
C LEU A 302 8.52 -4.74 6.93
N ASP A 303 8.77 -3.83 5.98
CA ASP A 303 7.91 -2.68 5.71
C ASP A 303 7.19 -2.80 4.37
N VAL A 304 5.88 -3.03 4.43
CA VAL A 304 4.99 -3.00 3.26
C VAL A 304 4.42 -1.59 3.01
N GLN A 305 4.46 -0.72 4.02
CA GLN A 305 3.98 0.66 3.96
C GLN A 305 4.52 1.46 5.16
N SER A 306 5.26 2.54 4.90
CA SER A 306 5.71 3.42 5.97
C SER A 306 4.57 4.37 6.38
N PHE A 307 4.23 4.42 7.68
CA PHE A 307 3.08 5.18 8.18
C PHE A 307 3.40 6.63 8.54
N ASP A 308 4.68 7.01 8.58
CA ASP A 308 5.13 8.37 8.83
C ASP A 308 6.48 8.64 8.18
N SER A 309 6.88 9.91 8.14
CA SER A 309 8.12 10.34 7.51
C SER A 309 9.37 9.79 8.20
N HIS A 310 9.31 9.47 9.49
CA HIS A 310 10.44 8.88 10.20
C HIS A 310 10.65 7.42 9.80
N ALA A 311 9.57 6.65 9.65
CA ALA A 311 9.61 5.31 9.07
C ALA A 311 10.15 5.34 7.63
N ALA A 312 9.64 6.25 6.78
CA ALA A 312 10.12 6.39 5.41
C ALA A 312 11.63 6.72 5.33
N GLN A 313 12.11 7.64 6.17
CA GLN A 313 13.55 7.97 6.26
C GLN A 313 14.38 6.84 6.85
N SER A 314 13.81 6.05 7.78
CA SER A 314 14.45 4.89 8.36
C SER A 314 14.70 3.82 7.30
N LEU A 315 13.71 3.56 6.44
CA LEU A 315 13.83 2.60 5.34
C LEU A 315 15.02 2.95 4.42
N ALA A 316 15.25 4.24 4.17
CA ALA A 316 16.37 4.70 3.34
C ALA A 316 17.76 4.50 3.96
N ARG A 317 17.87 4.50 5.30
CA ARG A 317 19.16 4.57 6.02
C ARG A 317 19.52 3.31 6.80
N ASN A 318 18.54 2.53 7.23
CA ASN A 318 18.73 1.36 8.09
C ASN A 318 18.71 0.08 7.25
N PRO A 319 19.84 -0.66 7.10
CA PRO A 319 19.91 -1.83 6.21
C PRO A 319 19.06 -3.03 6.67
N ASN A 320 18.64 -3.03 7.94
CA ASN A 320 17.74 -4.04 8.51
C ASN A 320 16.28 -3.56 8.56
N HIS A 321 15.99 -2.38 8.03
CA HIS A 321 14.64 -1.97 7.65
C HIS A 321 14.47 -2.28 6.17
N ILE A 322 13.67 -3.31 5.89
CA ILE A 322 13.63 -3.99 4.61
C ILE A 322 12.25 -3.74 3.99
N GLU A 323 12.25 -3.21 2.77
CA GLU A 323 11.04 -3.06 1.98
C GLU A 323 10.53 -4.44 1.50
N ILE A 324 9.23 -4.69 1.61
CA ILE A 324 8.60 -5.90 1.10
C ILE A 324 7.34 -5.59 0.28
N SER A 325 7.07 -6.40 -0.73
CA SER A 325 5.81 -6.29 -1.50
C SER A 325 4.60 -6.77 -0.70
N ALA A 326 3.40 -6.36 -1.09
CA ALA A 326 2.16 -6.89 -0.51
C ALA A 326 2.01 -8.43 -0.71
N ASN A 327 2.64 -8.98 -1.75
CA ASN A 327 2.73 -10.42 -1.98
C ASN A 327 3.59 -11.14 -0.92
N GLN A 328 4.73 -10.56 -0.56
CA GLN A 328 5.58 -11.05 0.53
C GLN A 328 5.01 -10.74 1.91
N TYR A 329 4.12 -9.76 2.02
CA TYR A 329 3.44 -9.43 3.27
C TYR A 329 2.37 -10.46 3.61
N ALA A 330 1.28 -10.53 2.85
CA ALA A 330 0.02 -11.11 3.33
C ALA A 330 -0.75 -11.97 2.31
N ASN A 331 -0.22 -12.23 1.12
CA ASN A 331 -0.93 -13.04 0.12
C ASN A 331 -0.98 -14.52 0.53
N TRP A 332 -2.16 -15.04 0.84
CA TRP A 332 -2.36 -16.46 1.20
C TRP A 332 -2.05 -17.44 0.06
N GLY A 333 -2.07 -16.97 -1.20
CA GLY A 333 -1.68 -17.75 -2.38
C GLY A 333 -0.17 -17.72 -2.67
N SER A 334 0.61 -16.93 -1.91
CA SER A 334 2.06 -16.83 -2.09
C SER A 334 2.79 -18.09 -1.64
N LYS A 335 4.01 -18.29 -2.15
CA LYS A 335 4.91 -19.33 -1.66
C LYS A 335 5.46 -19.04 -0.25
N GLY A 336 5.28 -17.82 0.24
CA GLY A 336 5.60 -17.43 1.60
C GLY A 336 5.16 -16.00 1.86
N ALA A 337 4.25 -15.84 2.82
CA ALA A 337 3.85 -14.54 3.33
C ALA A 337 4.50 -14.32 4.71
N SER A 338 4.95 -13.09 4.97
CA SER A 338 5.64 -12.74 6.22
C SER A 338 4.70 -12.81 7.43
N VAL A 339 3.38 -12.63 7.20
CA VAL A 339 2.36 -12.82 8.24
C VAL A 339 2.31 -14.26 8.76
N ASP A 340 2.69 -15.27 7.95
CA ASP A 340 2.76 -16.68 8.38
C ASP A 340 3.89 -16.96 9.37
N ARG A 341 4.76 -15.97 9.59
CA ARG A 341 5.87 -16.03 10.54
C ARG A 341 5.63 -15.17 11.78
N LEU A 342 4.42 -14.63 11.95
CA LEU A 342 4.09 -13.67 13.00
C LEU A 342 3.65 -14.37 14.29
N ASP A 343 4.30 -14.09 15.42
CA ASP A 343 3.88 -14.64 16.71
C ASP A 343 2.71 -13.84 17.29
N VAL A 344 2.80 -12.51 17.23
CA VAL A 344 1.82 -11.61 17.87
C VAL A 344 1.40 -10.50 16.92
N VAL A 345 0.09 -10.31 16.76
CA VAL A 345 -0.47 -9.09 16.16
C VAL A 345 -1.34 -8.36 17.18
N VAL A 346 -1.33 -7.03 17.15
CA VAL A 346 -2.25 -6.20 17.94
C VAL A 346 -3.12 -5.38 16.99
N LEU A 347 -4.39 -5.76 16.91
CA LEU A 347 -5.37 -5.16 16.01
C LEU A 347 -6.34 -4.22 16.75
N SER A 348 -7.16 -3.51 15.97
CA SER A 348 -8.25 -2.67 16.46
C SER A 348 -9.58 -3.10 15.82
N ALA A 349 -10.69 -2.64 16.38
CA ALA A 349 -12.03 -2.93 15.89
C ALA A 349 -12.91 -1.66 15.93
N LEU A 350 -13.89 -1.56 15.02
CA LEU A 350 -15.04 -0.68 15.22
C LEU A 350 -16.02 -1.36 16.18
N GLU A 351 -16.31 -2.63 15.92
CA GLU A 351 -17.20 -3.47 16.74
C GLU A 351 -16.64 -4.90 16.79
N ILE A 352 -16.96 -5.62 17.86
CA ILE A 352 -16.68 -7.06 18.02
C ILE A 352 -17.89 -7.70 18.71
N ASP A 353 -18.35 -8.85 18.20
CA ASP A 353 -19.48 -9.57 18.77
C ASP A 353 -19.05 -10.66 19.78
N THR A 354 -20.04 -11.35 20.39
CA THR A 354 -19.78 -12.43 21.36
C THR A 354 -19.21 -13.71 20.75
N GLN A 355 -19.14 -13.80 19.42
CA GLN A 355 -18.51 -14.88 18.66
C GLN A 355 -17.12 -14.49 18.16
N PHE A 356 -16.60 -13.33 18.57
CA PHE A 356 -15.31 -12.77 18.15
C PHE A 356 -15.23 -12.40 16.67
N ASN A 357 -16.37 -12.21 15.98
CA ASN A 357 -16.36 -11.58 14.66
C ASN A 357 -16.04 -10.09 14.82
N VAL A 358 -15.12 -9.58 13.99
CA VAL A 358 -14.65 -8.19 14.07
C VAL A 358 -15.12 -7.40 12.85
N ASN A 359 -15.77 -6.26 13.11
CA ASN A 359 -16.12 -5.28 12.08
C ASN A 359 -15.10 -4.13 12.06
N VAL A 360 -14.54 -3.86 10.87
CA VAL A 360 -13.64 -2.73 10.60
C VAL A 360 -14.06 -1.89 9.40
N LEU A 361 -15.27 -2.12 8.86
CA LEU A 361 -15.75 -1.49 7.62
C LEU A 361 -16.85 -0.46 7.86
N THR A 362 -17.90 -0.82 8.59
CA THR A 362 -19.09 0.02 8.77
C THR A 362 -19.14 0.61 10.18
N GLY A 363 -19.55 1.88 10.28
CA GLY A 363 -19.81 2.52 11.56
C GLY A 363 -21.12 2.04 12.20
N SER A 364 -21.41 2.57 13.39
CA SER A 364 -22.65 2.28 14.14
C SER A 364 -23.94 2.73 13.43
N ASP A 365 -23.82 3.57 12.40
CA ASP A 365 -24.91 3.98 11.50
C ASP A 365 -25.00 3.13 10.23
N GLY A 366 -24.19 2.07 10.12
CA GLY A 366 -24.13 1.17 8.96
C GLY A 366 -23.37 1.72 7.76
N VAL A 367 -22.84 2.94 7.84
CA VAL A 367 -22.14 3.60 6.72
C VAL A 367 -20.69 3.15 6.64
N LEU A 368 -20.21 2.86 5.42
CA LEU A 368 -18.80 2.56 5.15
C LEU A 368 -17.91 3.73 5.62
N ARG A 369 -16.90 3.42 6.44
CA ARG A 369 -15.92 4.39 6.94
C ARG A 369 -14.57 3.79 7.32
N GLY A 370 -14.35 2.56 6.87
CA GLY A 370 -13.30 1.69 7.35
C GLY A 370 -12.45 1.12 6.23
N ALA A 371 -11.63 0.14 6.59
CA ALA A 371 -10.82 -0.61 5.64
C ALA A 371 -10.65 -2.04 6.14
N SER A 372 -10.73 -3.01 5.24
CA SER A 372 -10.37 -4.38 5.53
C SER A 372 -8.87 -4.47 5.89
N GLY A 373 -8.03 -3.80 5.08
CA GLY A 373 -6.59 -3.74 5.30
C GLY A 373 -5.95 -5.13 5.29
N GLY A 374 -4.88 -5.29 6.08
CA GLY A 374 -4.31 -6.61 6.41
C GLY A 374 -4.90 -7.21 7.69
N HIS A 375 -6.07 -6.74 8.14
CA HIS A 375 -6.63 -7.10 9.45
C HIS A 375 -6.90 -8.60 9.54
N CYS A 376 -7.76 -9.12 8.67
CA CYS A 376 -8.03 -10.56 8.63
C CYS A 376 -6.83 -11.39 8.19
N ASP A 377 -5.95 -10.85 7.33
CA ASP A 377 -4.73 -11.53 6.87
C ASP A 377 -3.78 -11.84 8.03
N THR A 378 -3.53 -10.83 8.87
CA THR A 378 -2.65 -10.99 10.05
C THR A 378 -3.35 -11.74 11.17
N ALA A 379 -4.65 -11.53 11.36
CA ALA A 379 -5.42 -12.21 12.39
C ALA A 379 -5.39 -13.73 12.21
N ILE A 380 -5.56 -14.23 10.97
CA ILE A 380 -5.59 -15.67 10.73
C ILE A 380 -4.19 -16.31 10.76
N ALA A 381 -3.15 -15.56 10.36
CA ALA A 381 -1.81 -16.10 10.21
C ALA A 381 -0.98 -16.04 11.51
N SER A 382 -1.26 -15.08 12.38
CA SER A 382 -0.51 -14.90 13.63
C SER A 382 -0.79 -16.02 14.64
N ALA A 383 0.18 -16.31 15.51
CA ALA A 383 -0.01 -17.26 16.60
C ALA A 383 -0.92 -16.72 17.73
N LEU A 384 -0.97 -15.39 17.89
CA LEU A 384 -1.84 -14.66 18.82
C LEU A 384 -2.29 -13.33 18.18
N SER A 385 -3.62 -13.11 18.13
CA SER A 385 -4.24 -11.86 17.69
C SER A 385 -4.97 -11.10 18.80
#